data_AF-A0A7V8IPQ5-F1
#
_entry.id   AF-A0A7V8IPQ5-F1
#
_cell.length_a   1.000
_cell.length_b   1.000
_cell.length_c   1.000
_cell.angle_alpha   90.00
_cell.angle_beta   90.00
_cell.angle_gamma   90.00
#
_symmetry.space_group_name_H-M   'P 1'
#
loop_
_entity.id
_entity.type
_entity.pdbx_description
1 polymer ?
#
loop_
_entity_poly.entity_id
_entity_poly.type
_entity_poly.pdbx_seq_one_letter_code
_entity_poly.pdbx_strand_id
1 'polypeptide(L)'
;MIQIKPVTHKPKAHRTGLFSLFFISIFALVFVGLSAYAQTFQAGQQVEYKAQRWPEKWDKGVIIRVYPEGTQVLVREAPTQFFPEGFERAYALEDVRPAAPPAPAAQNPPNPVVQDAPAPQNAPMPPPAQQNQPMPMPQPMPAPTANNTPAGGGAGLMSQQDVLSFLTNRLGNGDPFANPGREAALQALRQEILRRGVNFRHHAIGDFSNQLGRFGALSNVTYALSSNFGAPARQNELNGNWRLMKVGATTTFTQGNDLYRRMEYAGDAGSLAINADHTYVWNSPSGVLRGSWRSATQAEMAASDKGGEGVVLNRAKSGADWLVYKRAEEGPEGTGIMVTDLATRNMRERGTR
;
A
#
# COMPACT_ATOMS: atom_id res chain seq x y z
N MET A 1 -43.43 46.52 6.67
CA MET A 1 -44.03 45.70 5.61
C MET A 1 -43.17 45.90 4.36
N ILE A 2 -42.28 44.95 4.06
CA ILE A 2 -41.25 45.11 3.01
C ILE A 2 -41.76 44.45 1.73
N GLN A 3 -42.04 45.25 0.71
CA GLN A 3 -42.43 44.79 -0.62
C GLN A 3 -41.19 44.37 -1.41
N ILE A 4 -41.10 43.08 -1.75
CA ILE A 4 -40.08 42.53 -2.64
C ILE A 4 -40.66 42.51 -4.05
N LYS A 5 -40.05 43.26 -4.98
CA LYS A 5 -40.44 43.24 -6.40
C LYS A 5 -39.87 42.01 -7.11
N PRO A 6 -40.64 41.33 -7.97
CA PRO A 6 -40.13 40.20 -8.75
C PRO A 6 -39.30 40.68 -9.94
N VAL A 7 -38.15 40.03 -10.15
CA VAL A 7 -37.27 40.22 -11.31
C VAL A 7 -37.73 39.29 -12.44
N THR A 8 -38.24 39.87 -13.52
CA THR A 8 -38.65 39.16 -14.74
C THR A 8 -37.48 39.03 -15.70
N HIS A 9 -36.97 37.82 -15.87
CA HIS A 9 -35.98 37.52 -16.92
C HIS A 9 -36.68 37.31 -18.27
N LYS A 10 -36.36 38.18 -19.24
CA LYS A 10 -36.75 38.01 -20.65
C LYS A 10 -35.96 36.85 -21.28
N PRO A 11 -36.61 35.88 -21.96
CA PRO A 11 -35.91 34.86 -22.73
C PRO A 11 -35.29 35.50 -23.98
N LYS A 12 -33.99 35.27 -24.18
CA LYS A 12 -33.29 35.60 -25.44
C LYS A 12 -33.73 34.60 -26.51
N ALA A 13 -34.38 35.11 -27.55
CA ALA A 13 -34.69 34.36 -28.75
C ALA A 13 -33.40 33.95 -29.47
N HIS A 14 -33.10 32.65 -29.51
CA HIS A 14 -32.07 32.10 -30.36
C HIS A 14 -32.61 32.02 -31.80
N ARG A 15 -32.02 32.85 -32.67
CA ARG A 15 -32.21 32.77 -34.13
C ARG A 15 -31.63 31.45 -34.63
N THR A 16 -32.52 30.56 -35.03
CA THR A 16 -32.27 29.39 -35.87
C THR A 16 -31.80 29.86 -37.25
N GLY A 17 -30.47 29.94 -37.39
CA GLY A 17 -29.78 30.21 -38.65
C GLY A 17 -29.57 28.93 -39.42
N LEU A 18 -30.36 28.79 -40.47
CA LEU A 18 -30.25 27.92 -41.64
C LEU A 18 -28.80 27.72 -42.13
N PHE A 19 -28.02 26.80 -41.55
CA PHE A 19 -26.71 26.39 -42.09
C PHE A 19 -26.40 24.97 -41.62
N SER A 20 -26.76 23.96 -42.42
CA SER A 20 -26.04 22.67 -42.55
C SER A 20 -26.93 21.62 -43.22
N LEU A 21 -27.30 21.85 -44.48
CA LEU A 21 -27.83 20.80 -45.36
C LEU A 21 -26.81 20.33 -46.41
N PHE A 22 -25.53 20.65 -46.22
CA PHE A 22 -24.42 20.25 -47.11
C PHE A 22 -23.31 19.44 -46.43
N PHE A 23 -23.49 19.02 -45.18
CA PHE A 23 -22.51 18.21 -44.42
C PHE A 23 -22.98 16.78 -44.09
N ILE A 24 -24.10 16.33 -44.67
CA ILE A 24 -24.64 14.98 -44.42
C ILE A 24 -24.09 13.93 -45.39
N SER A 25 -23.46 14.34 -46.50
CA SER A 25 -23.05 13.39 -47.56
C SER A 25 -21.57 12.98 -47.53
N ILE A 26 -20.72 13.61 -46.71
CA ILE A 26 -19.28 13.25 -46.57
C ILE A 26 -18.97 12.55 -45.24
N PHE A 27 -19.91 12.50 -44.30
CA PHE A 27 -19.72 11.76 -43.03
C PHE A 27 -20.09 10.27 -43.11
N ALA A 28 -20.75 9.84 -44.19
CA ALA A 28 -21.15 8.44 -44.37
C ALA A 28 -20.05 7.54 -44.99
N LEU A 29 -18.89 8.09 -45.36
CA LEU A 29 -17.81 7.34 -46.04
C LEU A 29 -16.50 7.24 -45.24
N VAL A 30 -16.44 7.79 -44.02
CA VAL A 30 -15.28 7.65 -43.10
C VAL A 30 -15.61 6.77 -41.88
N PHE A 31 -16.84 6.26 -41.76
CA PHE A 31 -17.29 5.43 -40.62
C PHE A 31 -17.22 3.91 -40.86
N VAL A 32 -16.51 3.44 -41.89
CA VAL A 32 -16.35 2.01 -42.22
C VAL A 32 -14.96 1.46 -41.84
N GLY A 33 -14.04 2.30 -41.34
CA GLY A 33 -12.64 1.92 -41.12
C GLY A 33 -12.20 1.64 -39.67
N LEU A 34 -13.09 1.74 -38.68
CA LEU A 34 -12.76 1.54 -37.27
C LEU A 34 -13.64 0.48 -36.60
N SER A 35 -13.89 -0.62 -37.31
CA SER A 35 -14.06 -1.89 -36.62
C SER A 35 -12.70 -2.30 -36.09
N ALA A 36 -12.22 -1.62 -35.04
CA ALA A 36 -11.14 -2.14 -34.23
C ALA A 36 -11.58 -3.53 -33.81
N TYR A 37 -10.88 -4.55 -34.34
CA TYR A 37 -11.10 -5.93 -33.97
C TYR A 37 -10.94 -6.01 -32.46
N ALA A 38 -12.06 -5.96 -31.73
CA ALA A 38 -12.09 -6.25 -30.32
C ALA A 38 -11.60 -7.68 -30.21
N GLN A 39 -10.33 -7.83 -29.87
CA GLN A 39 -9.67 -9.11 -29.92
C GLN A 39 -10.30 -9.98 -28.84
N THR A 40 -11.12 -10.94 -29.26
CA THR A 40 -11.85 -11.80 -28.34
C THR A 40 -10.90 -12.86 -27.81
N PHE A 41 -10.51 -12.69 -26.55
CA PHE A 41 -9.74 -13.69 -25.84
C PHE A 41 -10.62 -14.88 -25.43
N GLN A 42 -10.03 -16.08 -25.34
CA GLN A 42 -10.73 -17.29 -24.89
C GLN A 42 -9.95 -18.00 -23.77
N ALA A 43 -10.67 -18.68 -22.87
CA ALA A 43 -10.04 -19.55 -21.88
C ALA A 43 -9.26 -20.68 -22.57
N GLY A 44 -8.05 -20.96 -22.09
CA GLY A 44 -7.08 -21.87 -22.69
C GLY A 44 -6.15 -21.22 -23.73
N GLN A 45 -6.40 -19.98 -24.15
CA GLN A 45 -5.57 -19.30 -25.14
C GLN A 45 -4.19 -18.94 -24.56
N GLN A 46 -3.13 -19.23 -25.34
CA GLN A 46 -1.78 -18.76 -25.07
C GLN A 46 -1.66 -17.27 -25.38
N VAL A 47 -1.16 -16.51 -24.41
CA VAL A 47 -1.01 -15.05 -24.51
C VAL A 47 0.35 -14.60 -24.02
N GLU A 48 0.72 -13.39 -24.43
CA GLU A 48 1.79 -12.62 -23.81
C GLU A 48 1.16 -11.52 -22.96
N TYR A 49 1.67 -11.32 -21.75
CA TYR A 49 1.24 -10.27 -20.84
C TYR A 49 2.42 -9.39 -20.42
N LYS A 50 2.13 -8.12 -20.13
CA LYS A 50 3.12 -7.14 -19.67
C LYS A 50 3.47 -7.39 -18.20
N ALA A 51 4.65 -7.95 -17.94
CA ALA A 51 5.09 -8.27 -16.59
C ALA A 51 5.36 -7.00 -15.76
N GLN A 52 4.96 -7.02 -14.48
CA GLN A 52 5.16 -5.90 -13.54
C GLN A 52 6.62 -5.82 -13.03
N ARG A 53 7.58 -5.88 -13.94
CA ARG A 53 9.02 -5.74 -13.66
C ARG A 53 9.64 -4.75 -14.64
N TRP A 54 10.61 -3.97 -14.16
CA TRP A 54 11.39 -3.05 -14.99
C TRP A 54 12.73 -3.70 -15.39
N PRO A 55 13.20 -3.57 -16.64
CA PRO A 55 12.51 -2.97 -17.78
C PRO A 55 11.28 -3.79 -18.18
N GLU A 56 10.32 -3.12 -18.83
CA GLU A 56 9.10 -3.75 -19.31
C GLU A 56 9.41 -4.97 -20.19
N LYS A 57 8.83 -6.12 -19.83
CA LYS A 57 8.96 -7.37 -20.57
C LYS A 57 7.60 -8.01 -20.78
N TRP A 58 7.43 -8.65 -21.93
CA TRP A 58 6.29 -9.48 -22.25
C TRP A 58 6.63 -10.92 -21.88
N ASP A 59 5.90 -11.49 -20.93
CA ASP A 59 6.04 -12.89 -20.51
C ASP A 59 4.85 -13.71 -21.03
N LYS A 60 5.01 -15.04 -21.13
CA LYS A 60 3.97 -15.93 -21.67
C LYS A 60 3.10 -16.50 -20.55
N GLY A 61 1.82 -16.67 -20.85
CA GLY A 61 0.84 -17.28 -19.94
C GLY A 61 -0.37 -17.84 -20.66
N VAL A 62 -1.30 -18.40 -19.89
CA VAL A 62 -2.54 -19.00 -20.40
C VAL A 62 -3.73 -18.31 -19.80
N ILE A 63 -4.69 -17.89 -20.62
CA ILE A 63 -5.95 -17.33 -20.12
C ILE A 63 -6.74 -18.44 -19.42
N ILE A 64 -7.06 -18.25 -18.15
CA ILE A 64 -7.92 -19.17 -17.37
C ILE A 64 -9.37 -18.73 -17.44
N ARG A 65 -9.61 -17.41 -17.41
CA ARG A 65 -10.96 -16.84 -17.40
C ARG A 65 -10.97 -15.47 -18.08
N VAL A 66 -12.03 -15.21 -18.84
CA VAL A 66 -12.35 -13.89 -19.39
C VAL A 66 -13.51 -13.34 -18.58
N TYR A 67 -13.39 -12.12 -18.06
CA TYR A 67 -14.47 -11.50 -17.30
C TYR A 67 -15.54 -10.93 -18.25
N PRO A 68 -16.83 -11.02 -17.88
CA PRO A 68 -17.95 -10.69 -18.79
C PRO A 68 -17.99 -9.21 -19.22
N GLU A 69 -17.37 -8.32 -18.46
CA GLU A 69 -17.24 -6.90 -18.82
C GLU A 69 -16.16 -6.64 -19.88
N GLY A 70 -15.35 -7.65 -20.21
CA GLY A 70 -14.32 -7.54 -21.25
C GLY A 70 -13.22 -6.53 -20.95
N THR A 71 -13.07 -6.06 -19.71
CA THR A 71 -12.00 -5.12 -19.32
C THR A 71 -10.75 -5.83 -18.84
N GLN A 72 -10.87 -7.08 -18.41
CA GLN A 72 -9.78 -7.86 -17.81
C GLN A 72 -9.85 -9.34 -18.19
N VAL A 73 -8.68 -10.00 -18.14
CA VAL A 73 -8.52 -11.44 -18.26
C VAL A 73 -7.69 -11.98 -17.10
N LEU A 74 -8.05 -13.16 -16.59
CA LEU A 74 -7.25 -13.90 -15.62
C LEU A 74 -6.25 -14.77 -16.36
N VAL A 75 -4.96 -14.48 -16.21
CA VAL A 75 -3.86 -15.21 -16.84
C VAL A 75 -3.13 -16.03 -15.78
N ARG A 76 -2.87 -17.30 -16.09
CA ARG A 76 -1.94 -18.15 -15.35
C ARG A 76 -0.55 -17.98 -15.93
N GLU A 77 0.34 -17.42 -15.12
CA GLU A 77 1.76 -17.21 -15.41
C GLU A 77 2.51 -18.54 -15.42
N ALA A 78 3.69 -18.58 -16.04
CA ALA A 78 4.52 -19.79 -16.03
C ALA A 78 4.90 -20.22 -14.60
N PRO A 79 5.03 -21.54 -14.33
CA PRO A 79 5.51 -22.04 -13.05
C PRO A 79 6.83 -21.41 -12.59
N THR A 80 6.95 -21.20 -11.29
CA THR A 80 8.19 -20.74 -10.63
C THR A 80 8.51 -21.65 -9.45
N GLN A 81 9.71 -21.51 -8.88
CA GLN A 81 10.09 -22.26 -7.66
C GLN A 81 9.16 -21.98 -6.46
N PHE A 82 8.47 -20.83 -6.44
CA PHE A 82 7.54 -20.45 -5.37
C PHE A 82 6.08 -20.82 -5.68
N PHE A 83 5.75 -20.93 -6.98
CA PHE A 83 4.41 -21.25 -7.49
C PHE A 83 4.54 -22.34 -8.56
N PRO A 84 4.65 -23.62 -8.17
CA PRO A 84 4.92 -24.72 -9.10
C PRO A 84 3.79 -24.96 -10.11
N GLU A 85 2.58 -24.46 -9.82
CA GLU A 85 1.44 -24.52 -10.73
C GLU A 85 1.28 -23.25 -11.58
N GLY A 86 2.16 -22.26 -11.41
CA GLY A 86 1.99 -20.92 -11.94
C GLY A 86 1.20 -20.01 -10.99
N PHE A 87 1.31 -18.70 -11.19
CA PHE A 87 0.57 -17.69 -10.42
C PHE A 87 -0.61 -17.18 -11.26
N GLU A 88 -1.80 -17.08 -10.68
CA GLU A 88 -2.97 -16.54 -11.39
C GLU A 88 -3.17 -15.06 -11.07
N ARG A 89 -3.23 -14.22 -12.11
CA ARG A 89 -3.35 -12.77 -11.96
C ARG A 89 -4.26 -12.17 -13.03
N ALA A 90 -5.06 -11.18 -12.64
CA ALA A 90 -5.89 -10.42 -13.56
C ALA A 90 -5.05 -9.32 -14.24
N TYR A 91 -5.19 -9.21 -15.56
CA TYR A 91 -4.53 -8.21 -16.40
C TYR A 91 -5.59 -7.39 -17.17
N ALA A 92 -5.30 -6.10 -17.37
CA ALA A 92 -6.09 -5.27 -18.28
C ALA A 92 -5.91 -5.76 -19.73
N LEU A 93 -6.93 -5.59 -20.58
CA LEU A 93 -6.84 -6.06 -21.96
C LEU A 93 -5.69 -5.42 -22.75
N GLU A 94 -5.38 -4.14 -22.49
CA GLU A 94 -4.24 -3.46 -23.13
C GLU A 94 -2.86 -4.04 -22.76
N ASP A 95 -2.79 -4.77 -21.64
CA ASP A 95 -1.57 -5.41 -21.13
C ASP A 95 -1.45 -6.87 -21.55
N VAL A 96 -2.36 -7.36 -22.41
CA VAL A 96 -2.38 -8.74 -22.91
C VAL A 96 -2.51 -8.74 -24.43
N ARG A 97 -1.72 -9.59 -25.09
CA ARG A 97 -1.79 -9.80 -26.53
C ARG A 97 -1.71 -11.29 -26.87
N PRO A 98 -2.14 -11.73 -28.06
CA PRO A 98 -2.01 -13.12 -28.46
C PRO A 98 -0.53 -13.48 -28.48
N ALA A 99 -0.17 -14.66 -27.98
CA ALA A 99 1.18 -15.15 -28.16
C ALA A 99 1.45 -15.30 -29.66
N ALA A 100 2.62 -14.85 -30.12
CA ALA A 100 3.03 -15.11 -31.49
C ALA A 100 2.96 -16.63 -31.75
N PRO A 101 2.40 -17.07 -32.90
CA PRO A 101 2.40 -18.48 -33.24
C PRO A 101 3.83 -19.01 -33.15
N PRO A 102 4.02 -20.24 -32.63
CA PRO A 102 5.35 -20.82 -32.53
C PRO A 102 6.01 -20.73 -33.90
N ALA A 103 7.19 -20.11 -33.97
CA ALA A 103 7.95 -20.07 -35.20
C ALA A 103 8.04 -21.51 -35.74
N PRO A 104 7.81 -21.74 -37.05
CA PRO A 104 7.92 -23.07 -37.61
C PRO A 104 9.26 -23.64 -37.19
N ALA A 105 9.24 -24.79 -36.51
CA ALA A 105 10.43 -25.38 -35.94
C ALA A 105 11.49 -25.45 -37.03
N ALA A 106 12.55 -24.67 -36.89
CA ALA A 106 13.70 -24.81 -37.76
C ALA A 106 14.11 -26.29 -37.69
N GLN A 107 14.07 -26.97 -38.83
CA GLN A 107 14.49 -28.36 -38.93
C GLN A 107 15.97 -28.40 -38.55
N ASN A 108 16.23 -28.65 -37.26
CA ASN A 108 17.58 -28.90 -36.80
C ASN A 108 18.09 -30.12 -37.57
N PRO A 109 19.33 -30.06 -38.12
CA PRO A 109 19.93 -31.23 -38.74
C PRO A 109 19.93 -32.41 -37.75
N PRO A 110 19.82 -33.66 -38.24
CA PRO A 110 19.71 -34.84 -37.39
C PRO A 110 20.91 -34.90 -36.43
N ASN A 111 20.63 -34.72 -35.15
CA ASN A 111 21.62 -34.91 -34.10
C ASN A 111 21.94 -36.41 -34.01
N PRO A 112 23.21 -36.82 -33.85
CA PRO A 112 23.60 -38.22 -33.76
C PRO A 112 22.94 -38.89 -32.56
N VAL A 113 22.51 -40.13 -32.78
CA VAL A 113 21.87 -41.02 -31.80
C VAL A 113 22.74 -41.12 -30.54
N VAL A 114 22.30 -40.48 -29.46
CA VAL A 114 22.85 -40.72 -28.12
C VAL A 114 22.04 -41.87 -27.52
N GLN A 115 22.74 -42.96 -27.22
CA GLN A 115 22.24 -44.15 -26.56
C GLN A 115 21.68 -43.80 -25.17
N ASP A 116 20.41 -44.17 -24.93
CA ASP A 116 19.73 -43.97 -23.64
C ASP A 116 20.47 -44.67 -22.50
N ALA A 117 20.81 -43.91 -21.47
CA ALA A 117 21.24 -44.46 -20.19
C ALA A 117 20.02 -45.01 -19.42
N PRO A 118 20.13 -46.16 -18.73
CA PRO A 118 19.01 -46.75 -18.01
C PRO A 118 18.58 -45.87 -16.82
N ALA A 119 17.26 -45.75 -16.66
CA ALA A 119 16.62 -45.01 -15.58
C ALA A 119 16.95 -45.60 -14.19
N PRO A 120 17.24 -44.78 -13.17
CA PRO A 120 17.39 -45.26 -11.81
C PRO A 120 16.03 -45.69 -11.25
N GLN A 121 15.84 -47.01 -11.13
CA GLN A 121 14.82 -47.61 -10.27
C GLN A 121 15.27 -47.44 -8.82
N ASN A 122 14.58 -46.58 -8.07
CA ASN A 122 14.41 -46.55 -6.60
C ASN A 122 14.33 -45.10 -6.08
N ALA A 123 13.18 -44.47 -6.24
CA ALA A 123 12.82 -43.29 -5.45
C ALA A 123 11.98 -43.73 -4.24
N PRO A 124 12.39 -43.47 -2.99
CA PRO A 124 11.61 -43.82 -1.81
C PRO A 124 10.31 -42.99 -1.72
N MET A 125 9.24 -43.67 -1.31
CA MET A 125 7.91 -43.12 -1.06
C MET A 125 7.96 -41.96 -0.06
N PRO A 126 7.19 -40.87 -0.24
CA PRO A 126 7.11 -39.80 0.74
C PRO A 126 6.44 -40.29 2.04
N PRO A 127 6.90 -39.83 3.22
CA PRO A 127 6.30 -40.18 4.50
C PRO A 127 4.88 -39.61 4.62
N PRO A 128 3.99 -40.27 5.40
CA PRO A 128 2.61 -39.84 5.57
C PRO A 128 2.52 -38.45 6.23
N ALA A 129 1.53 -37.67 5.79
CA ALA A 129 1.25 -36.33 6.28
C ALA A 129 1.10 -36.30 7.81
N GLN A 130 1.97 -35.54 8.48
CA GLN A 130 1.85 -35.27 9.91
C GLN A 130 0.58 -34.44 10.16
N GLN A 131 -0.28 -34.96 11.03
CA GLN A 131 -1.45 -34.25 11.52
C GLN A 131 -1.02 -32.96 12.23
N ASN A 132 -1.57 -31.83 11.78
CA ASN A 132 -1.35 -30.51 12.36
C ASN A 132 -1.75 -30.51 13.84
N GLN A 133 -0.76 -30.53 14.74
CA GLN A 133 -1.00 -30.15 16.11
C GLN A 133 -1.18 -28.63 16.20
N PRO A 134 -2.12 -28.14 17.03
CA PRO A 134 -2.30 -26.71 17.25
C PRO A 134 -1.02 -26.11 17.83
N MET A 135 -0.50 -25.07 17.19
CA MET A 135 0.68 -24.37 17.68
C MET A 135 0.38 -23.77 19.07
N PRO A 136 1.29 -23.93 20.05
CA PRO A 136 1.16 -23.24 21.33
C PRO A 136 1.11 -21.72 21.10
N MET A 137 0.17 -21.04 21.75
CA MET A 137 0.12 -19.58 21.70
C MET A 137 1.45 -18.99 22.18
N PRO A 138 2.00 -17.98 21.48
CA PRO A 138 3.26 -17.37 21.89
C PRO A 138 3.11 -16.76 23.29
N GLN A 139 4.00 -17.16 24.20
CA GLN A 139 4.11 -16.52 25.50
C GLN A 139 4.43 -15.03 25.33
N PRO A 140 3.88 -14.15 26.18
CA PRO A 140 4.24 -12.73 26.15
C PRO A 140 5.75 -12.60 26.38
N MET A 141 6.44 -12.03 25.38
CA MET A 141 7.88 -11.82 25.47
C MET A 141 8.20 -10.93 26.68
N PRO A 142 9.24 -11.25 27.46
CA PRO A 142 9.69 -10.38 28.54
C PRO A 142 10.02 -8.99 27.99
N ALA A 143 9.60 -7.95 28.71
CA ALA A 143 9.94 -6.58 28.37
C ALA A 143 11.45 -6.45 28.19
N PRO A 144 11.94 -5.79 27.11
CA PRO A 144 13.37 -5.65 26.89
C PRO A 144 13.99 -4.92 28.08
N THR A 145 14.95 -5.56 28.74
CA THR A 145 15.69 -4.97 29.83
C THR A 145 16.49 -3.78 29.31
N ALA A 146 16.35 -2.63 30.00
CA ALA A 146 16.79 -1.31 29.57
C ALA A 146 18.32 -1.10 29.44
N ASN A 147 19.15 -2.15 29.54
CA ASN A 147 20.60 -2.00 29.75
C ASN A 147 21.51 -2.37 28.55
N ASN A 148 20.95 -2.68 27.38
CA ASN A 148 21.76 -2.83 26.16
C ASN A 148 21.64 -1.59 25.27
N THR A 149 22.21 -0.48 25.73
CA THR A 149 22.46 0.69 24.88
C THR A 149 23.56 0.32 23.88
N PRO A 150 23.28 0.24 22.56
CA PRO A 150 24.32 -0.05 21.58
C PRO A 150 25.36 1.07 21.60
N ALA A 151 26.59 0.74 21.97
CA ALA A 151 27.75 1.62 21.89
C ALA A 151 28.03 1.93 20.41
N GLY A 152 27.44 3.03 19.93
CA GLY A 152 27.48 3.43 18.51
C GLY A 152 26.29 4.31 18.16
N GLY A 153 25.97 5.27 19.04
CA GLY A 153 24.87 6.20 18.87
C GLY A 153 25.16 7.17 17.73
N GLY A 154 24.80 6.79 16.51
CA GLY A 154 24.70 7.74 15.41
C GLY A 154 23.70 8.83 15.79
N ALA A 155 24.18 10.05 16.01
CA ALA A 155 23.39 11.19 16.49
C ALA A 155 22.47 11.81 15.41
N GLY A 156 22.15 11.08 14.34
CA GLY A 156 21.38 11.60 13.20
C GLY A 156 20.46 10.55 12.58
N LEU A 157 19.84 10.91 11.46
CA LEU A 157 18.99 10.02 10.67
C LEU A 157 19.75 8.74 10.27
N MET A 158 19.05 7.61 10.17
CA MET A 158 19.65 6.37 9.67
C MET A 158 19.75 6.38 8.14
N SER A 159 20.93 6.08 7.63
CA SER A 159 21.16 5.77 6.22
C SER A 159 20.82 4.33 5.88
N GLN A 160 20.71 4.00 4.59
CA GLN A 160 20.59 2.60 4.14
C GLN A 160 21.75 1.74 4.68
N GLN A 161 22.97 2.29 4.67
CA GLN A 161 24.14 1.60 5.19
C GLN A 161 24.06 1.37 6.71
N ASP A 162 23.52 2.32 7.48
CA ASP A 162 23.33 2.13 8.93
C ASP A 162 22.35 0.98 9.21
N VAL A 163 21.25 0.91 8.45
CA VAL A 163 20.24 -0.16 8.57
C VAL A 163 20.86 -1.52 8.26
N LEU A 164 21.61 -1.64 7.16
CA LEU A 164 22.27 -2.89 6.79
C LEU A 164 23.35 -3.27 7.79
N SER A 165 24.18 -2.31 8.21
CA SER A 165 25.24 -2.56 9.20
C SER A 165 24.65 -2.99 10.54
N PHE A 166 23.52 -2.42 10.95
CA PHE A 166 22.80 -2.85 12.16
C PHE A 166 22.41 -4.33 12.09
N LEU A 167 21.84 -4.76 10.97
CA LEU A 167 21.43 -6.15 10.77
C LEU A 167 22.63 -7.09 10.64
N THR A 168 23.63 -6.74 9.83
CA THR A 168 24.85 -7.53 9.68
C THR A 168 25.59 -7.71 11.01
N ASN A 169 25.70 -6.66 11.83
CA ASN A 169 26.39 -6.75 13.12
C ASN A 169 25.65 -7.63 14.14
N ARG A 170 24.32 -7.73 14.07
CA ARG A 170 23.53 -8.54 15.01
C ARG A 170 23.25 -9.96 14.52
N LEU A 171 23.12 -10.15 13.22
CA LEU A 171 22.73 -11.43 12.61
C LEU A 171 23.90 -12.17 11.98
N GLY A 172 25.02 -11.48 11.76
CA GLY A 172 26.21 -12.00 11.09
C GLY A 172 26.03 -12.16 9.58
N ASN A 173 26.98 -12.88 8.98
CA ASN A 173 26.98 -13.23 7.55
C ASN A 173 26.45 -14.66 7.28
N GLY A 174 26.03 -15.38 8.33
CA GLY A 174 25.43 -16.71 8.21
C GLY A 174 23.97 -16.65 7.74
N ASP A 175 23.30 -17.79 7.66
CA ASP A 175 21.87 -17.84 7.34
C ASP A 175 21.06 -17.08 8.42
N PRO A 176 20.51 -15.89 8.11
CA PRO A 176 19.81 -15.09 9.09
C PRO A 176 18.45 -15.71 9.46
N PHE A 177 17.92 -16.63 8.65
CA PHE A 177 16.71 -17.39 8.98
C PHE A 177 16.97 -18.43 10.08
N ALA A 178 18.22 -18.87 10.25
CA ALA A 178 18.64 -19.79 11.30
C ALA A 178 19.10 -19.06 12.58
N ASN A 179 19.16 -17.73 12.59
CA ASN A 179 19.63 -16.98 13.75
C ASN A 179 18.51 -16.87 14.83
N PRO A 180 18.68 -17.44 16.04
CA PRO A 180 17.64 -17.39 17.08
C PRO A 180 17.37 -15.97 17.60
N GLY A 181 18.31 -15.04 17.42
CA GLY A 181 18.16 -13.63 17.77
C GLY A 181 17.52 -12.77 16.68
N ARG A 182 17.08 -13.36 15.56
CA ARG A 182 16.53 -12.64 14.41
C ARG A 182 15.42 -11.67 14.78
N GLU A 183 14.34 -12.17 15.38
CA GLU A 183 13.18 -11.33 15.72
C GLU A 183 13.54 -10.20 16.68
N ALA A 184 14.40 -10.47 17.66
CA ALA A 184 14.88 -9.45 18.58
C ALA A 184 15.71 -8.37 17.86
N ALA A 185 16.53 -8.74 16.88
CA ALA A 185 17.28 -7.79 16.07
C ALA A 185 16.37 -6.94 15.17
N LEU A 186 15.38 -7.54 14.51
CA LEU A 186 14.41 -6.81 13.69
C LEU A 186 13.58 -5.83 14.52
N GLN A 187 13.14 -6.26 15.71
CA GLN A 187 12.42 -5.39 16.63
C GLN A 187 13.31 -4.24 17.14
N ALA A 188 14.58 -4.51 17.45
CA ALA A 188 15.52 -3.47 17.86
C ALA A 188 15.80 -2.47 16.73
N LEU A 189 15.93 -2.94 15.49
CA LEU A 189 16.07 -2.08 14.32
C LEU A 189 14.84 -1.19 14.14
N ARG A 190 13.62 -1.76 14.26
CA ARG A 190 12.38 -0.97 14.22
C ARG A 190 12.40 0.14 15.26
N GLN A 191 12.82 -0.14 16.50
CA GLN A 191 12.92 0.89 17.54
C GLN A 191 13.95 1.97 17.19
N GLU A 192 15.09 1.62 16.61
CA GLU A 192 16.08 2.62 16.17
C GLU A 192 15.55 3.50 15.04
N ILE A 193 14.81 2.93 14.08
CA ILE A 193 14.16 3.70 13.02
C ILE A 193 13.13 4.67 13.60
N LEU A 194 12.30 4.23 14.54
CA LEU A 194 11.33 5.10 15.22
C LEU A 194 12.03 6.18 16.06
N ARG A 195 13.16 5.87 16.69
CA ARG A 195 13.91 6.81 17.52
C ARG A 195 14.65 7.86 16.71
N ARG A 196 15.19 7.50 15.55
CA ARG A 196 16.11 8.35 14.77
C ARG A 196 15.52 8.88 13.46
N GLY A 197 14.53 8.20 12.89
CA GLY A 197 14.13 8.39 11.51
C GLY A 197 15.17 7.90 10.51
N VAL A 198 14.87 8.02 9.21
CA VAL A 198 15.73 7.64 8.08
C VAL A 198 15.95 8.81 7.13
N ASN A 199 17.09 8.86 6.45
CA ASN A 199 17.41 9.92 5.48
C ASN A 199 17.09 9.56 4.02
N PHE A 200 16.38 8.45 3.79
CA PHE A 200 16.03 7.96 2.46
C PHE A 200 14.57 7.54 2.42
N ARG A 201 13.93 7.69 1.25
CA ARG A 201 12.58 7.15 1.04
C ARG A 201 12.71 5.67 0.69
N HIS A 202 12.09 4.82 1.50
CA HIS A 202 12.11 3.38 1.23
C HIS A 202 11.19 3.05 0.06
N HIS A 203 11.76 2.41 -0.96
CA HIS A 203 11.02 1.84 -2.08
C HIS A 203 11.07 0.32 -1.95
N ALA A 204 9.91 -0.33 -1.97
CA ALA A 204 9.82 -1.79 -1.85
C ALA A 204 10.56 -2.54 -2.97
N ILE A 205 10.85 -1.86 -4.08
CA ILE A 205 11.57 -2.40 -5.23
C ILE A 205 12.89 -1.62 -5.37
N GLY A 206 14.02 -2.32 -5.33
CA GLY A 206 15.35 -1.73 -5.53
C GLY A 206 16.46 -2.52 -4.82
N ASP A 207 17.71 -2.12 -5.06
CA ASP A 207 18.90 -2.82 -4.55
C ASP A 207 18.90 -2.92 -3.02
N PHE A 208 18.53 -1.84 -2.33
CA PHE A 208 18.42 -1.83 -0.88
C PHE A 208 17.40 -2.85 -0.35
N SER A 209 16.23 -2.97 -1.00
CA SER A 209 15.21 -3.94 -0.64
C SER A 209 15.67 -5.38 -0.92
N ASN A 210 16.42 -5.60 -1.99
CA ASN A 210 17.04 -6.90 -2.28
C ASN A 210 18.10 -7.28 -1.23
N GLN A 211 18.90 -6.30 -0.79
CA GLN A 211 19.89 -6.50 0.28
C GLN A 211 19.21 -6.79 1.62
N LEU A 212 18.15 -6.06 1.95
CA LEU A 212 17.32 -6.30 3.12
C LEU A 212 16.66 -7.69 3.10
N GLY A 213 16.15 -8.12 1.95
CA GLY A 213 15.50 -9.42 1.78
C GLY A 213 16.38 -10.62 2.17
N ARG A 214 17.71 -10.44 2.19
CA ARG A 214 18.64 -11.46 2.70
C ARG A 214 18.40 -11.80 4.17
N PHE A 215 17.88 -10.86 4.96
CA PHE A 215 17.54 -11.04 6.38
C PHE A 215 16.11 -11.58 6.61
N GLY A 216 15.40 -11.95 5.54
CA GLY A 216 14.10 -12.61 5.55
C GLY A 216 12.89 -11.69 5.49
N ALA A 217 11.73 -12.16 5.98
CA ALA A 217 10.51 -11.35 6.05
C ALA A 217 10.68 -10.18 7.03
N LEU A 218 10.51 -8.96 6.54
CA LEU A 218 10.82 -7.71 7.25
C LEU A 218 9.60 -6.80 7.43
N SER A 219 8.37 -7.33 7.40
CA SER A 219 7.15 -6.52 7.30
C SER A 219 7.10 -5.34 8.29
N ASN A 220 7.39 -5.57 9.58
CA ASN A 220 7.44 -4.55 10.62
C ASN A 220 8.56 -3.49 10.40
N VAL A 221 9.73 -3.91 9.91
CA VAL A 221 10.85 -3.02 9.57
C VAL A 221 10.52 -2.23 8.29
N THR A 222 9.98 -2.86 7.26
CA THR A 222 9.54 -2.23 6.02
C THR A 222 8.51 -1.13 6.28
N TYR A 223 7.52 -1.38 7.14
CA TYR A 223 6.55 -0.33 7.54
C TYR A 223 7.23 0.84 8.24
N ALA A 224 8.16 0.57 9.16
CA ALA A 224 8.92 1.62 9.85
C ALA A 224 9.79 2.42 8.87
N LEU A 225 10.48 1.77 7.95
CA LEU A 225 11.32 2.40 6.92
C LEU A 225 10.50 3.33 6.01
N SER A 226 9.35 2.85 5.53
CA SER A 226 8.46 3.64 4.66
C SER A 226 7.86 4.83 5.38
N SER A 227 7.66 4.72 6.70
CA SER A 227 6.95 5.68 7.51
C SER A 227 7.84 6.71 8.20
N ASN A 228 9.16 6.52 8.31
CA ASN A 228 9.96 7.38 9.19
C ASN A 228 11.02 8.19 8.42
N PHE A 229 10.70 8.66 7.22
CA PHE A 229 11.56 9.56 6.47
C PHE A 229 11.65 10.94 7.13
N GLY A 230 12.88 11.40 7.37
CA GLY A 230 13.18 12.66 8.05
C GLY A 230 13.37 12.48 9.55
N ALA A 231 13.60 13.59 10.26
CA ALA A 231 13.75 13.56 11.71
C ALA A 231 12.40 13.20 12.37
N PRO A 232 12.43 12.46 13.50
CA PRO A 232 11.25 12.26 14.31
C PRO A 232 10.66 13.61 14.71
N ALA A 233 9.35 13.75 14.56
CA ALA A 233 8.68 15.00 14.85
C ALA A 233 8.79 15.37 16.33
N ARG A 234 8.91 16.67 16.60
CA ARG A 234 8.84 17.24 17.94
C ARG A 234 7.43 17.68 18.27
N GLN A 235 7.10 17.69 19.56
CA GLN A 235 5.78 18.03 20.05
C GLN A 235 5.34 19.44 19.63
N ASN A 236 6.25 20.40 19.62
CA ASN A 236 5.96 21.77 19.21
C ASN A 236 5.56 21.90 17.73
N GLU A 237 5.89 20.93 16.88
CA GLU A 237 5.45 20.89 15.48
C GLU A 237 3.95 20.57 15.33
N LEU A 238 3.33 20.02 16.37
CA LEU A 238 1.90 19.75 16.44
C LEU A 238 1.09 20.98 16.81
N ASN A 239 1.72 22.01 17.39
CA ASN A 239 1.06 23.26 17.71
C ASN A 239 0.63 23.99 16.43
N GLY A 240 -0.58 24.55 16.43
CA GLY A 240 -1.16 25.28 15.32
C GLY A 240 -2.57 24.85 15.00
N ASN A 241 -3.09 25.38 13.88
CA ASN A 241 -4.41 25.06 13.37
C ASN A 241 -4.30 23.99 12.28
N TRP A 242 -5.19 23.02 12.35
CA TRP A 242 -5.24 21.88 11.46
C TRP A 242 -6.65 21.76 10.88
N ARG A 243 -6.75 21.70 9.55
CA ARG A 243 -7.97 21.31 8.86
C ARG A 243 -8.06 19.80 8.84
N LEU A 244 -9.12 19.25 9.42
CA LEU A 244 -9.31 17.82 9.56
C LEU A 244 -10.22 17.25 8.49
N MET A 245 -9.88 16.06 8.03
CA MET A 245 -10.69 15.26 7.13
C MET A 245 -10.82 13.84 7.66
N LYS A 246 -12.01 13.25 7.52
CA LYS A 246 -12.25 11.87 7.92
C LYS A 246 -11.59 10.93 6.93
N VAL A 247 -10.92 9.92 7.48
CA VAL A 247 -10.44 8.76 6.74
C VAL A 247 -11.26 7.59 7.23
N GLY A 248 -12.38 7.34 6.57
CA GLY A 248 -13.15 6.17 6.91
C GLY A 248 -12.38 4.91 6.53
N ALA A 249 -12.47 3.89 7.38
CA ALA A 249 -12.19 2.54 6.93
C ALA A 249 -13.07 2.26 5.72
N THR A 250 -12.56 1.48 4.75
CA THR A 250 -13.43 1.09 3.66
C THR A 250 -14.57 0.25 4.22
N THR A 251 -15.80 0.75 4.13
CA THR A 251 -16.98 0.00 4.61
C THR A 251 -17.54 -0.81 3.46
N THR A 252 -17.93 -2.05 3.75
CA THR A 252 -18.72 -2.85 2.83
C THR A 252 -20.18 -2.77 3.23
N PHE A 253 -21.07 -2.59 2.27
CA PHE A 253 -22.51 -2.64 2.50
C PHE A 253 -23.19 -3.43 1.38
N THR A 254 -24.26 -4.13 1.71
CA THR A 254 -25.04 -4.88 0.74
C THR A 254 -26.23 -4.04 0.31
N GLN A 255 -26.45 -3.93 -1.00
CA GLN A 255 -27.66 -3.33 -1.56
C GLN A 255 -28.26 -4.32 -2.56
N GLY A 256 -29.41 -4.90 -2.21
CA GLY A 256 -29.93 -6.06 -2.93
C GLY A 256 -29.06 -7.30 -2.70
N ASN A 257 -28.60 -7.93 -3.78
CA ASN A 257 -27.70 -9.10 -3.74
C ASN A 257 -26.22 -8.75 -3.97
N ASP A 258 -25.91 -7.48 -4.18
CA ASP A 258 -24.56 -7.03 -4.53
C ASP A 258 -23.84 -6.47 -3.30
N LEU A 259 -22.56 -6.85 -3.15
CA LEU A 259 -21.68 -6.34 -2.11
C LEU A 259 -20.91 -5.12 -2.64
N TYR A 260 -21.21 -3.95 -2.09
CA TYR A 260 -20.54 -2.71 -2.43
C TYR A 260 -19.44 -2.38 -1.44
N ARG A 261 -18.38 -1.74 -1.94
CA ARG A 261 -17.27 -1.23 -1.14
C ARG A 261 -17.26 0.30 -1.20
N ARG A 262 -17.69 0.97 -0.12
CA ARG A 262 -17.67 2.43 -0.01
C ARG A 262 -16.36 2.89 0.61
N MET A 263 -15.56 3.59 -0.16
CA MET A 263 -14.42 4.33 0.38
C MET A 263 -14.91 5.68 0.87
N GLU A 264 -14.95 5.87 2.19
CA GLU A 264 -15.24 7.18 2.78
C GLU A 264 -13.95 8.01 2.80
N TYR A 265 -13.62 8.60 1.64
CA TYR A 265 -12.52 9.54 1.56
C TYR A 265 -12.98 10.97 1.78
N ALA A 266 -12.26 11.66 2.68
CA ALA A 266 -12.15 13.11 2.72
C ALA A 266 -13.44 13.90 3.02
N GLY A 267 -14.36 13.34 3.81
CA GLY A 267 -15.41 14.13 4.43
C GLY A 267 -14.80 15.19 5.36
N ASP A 268 -15.25 16.44 5.27
CA ASP A 268 -14.83 17.50 6.18
C ASP A 268 -15.10 17.08 7.64
N ALA A 269 -14.04 17.00 8.45
CA ALA A 269 -14.12 16.64 9.86
C ALA A 269 -13.92 17.86 10.79
N GLY A 270 -13.86 19.05 10.19
CA GLY A 270 -13.75 20.33 10.86
C GLY A 270 -12.31 20.80 11.03
N SER A 271 -12.00 21.44 12.15
CA SER A 271 -10.65 21.92 12.45
C SER A 271 -10.23 21.65 13.90
N LEU A 272 -8.92 21.53 14.12
CA LEU A 272 -8.30 21.32 15.41
C LEU A 272 -7.18 22.33 15.61
N ALA A 273 -7.29 23.15 16.65
CA ALA A 273 -6.23 24.02 17.13
C ALA A 273 -5.56 23.35 18.34
N ILE A 274 -4.26 23.12 18.27
CA ILE A 274 -3.42 22.64 19.38
C ILE A 274 -2.55 23.81 19.84
N ASN A 275 -2.72 24.24 21.08
CA ASN A 275 -2.06 25.41 21.62
C ASN A 275 -0.84 25.00 22.47
N ALA A 276 0.17 25.87 22.55
CA ALA A 276 1.37 25.63 23.34
C ALA A 276 1.13 25.62 24.86
N ASP A 277 0.01 26.16 25.32
CA ASP A 277 -0.42 26.23 26.73
C ASP A 277 -1.12 24.95 27.22
N HIS A 278 -0.95 23.83 26.52
CA HIS A 278 -1.57 22.55 26.84
C HIS A 278 -3.10 22.52 26.68
N THR A 279 -3.66 23.44 25.89
CA THR A 279 -5.08 23.45 25.52
C THR A 279 -5.31 23.10 24.06
N TYR A 280 -6.54 22.68 23.72
CA TYR A 280 -6.97 22.52 22.34
C TYR A 280 -8.40 23.04 22.12
N VAL A 281 -8.69 23.39 20.87
CA VAL A 281 -10.05 23.69 20.38
C VAL A 281 -10.32 22.84 19.16
N TRP A 282 -11.37 22.02 19.20
CA TRP A 282 -11.76 21.15 18.09
C TRP A 282 -13.14 21.54 17.61
N ASN A 283 -13.21 22.23 16.48
CA ASN A 283 -14.45 22.57 15.80
C ASN A 283 -14.85 21.40 14.89
N SER A 284 -15.71 20.50 15.34
CA SER A 284 -16.21 19.38 14.53
C SER A 284 -17.61 19.70 13.98
N PRO A 285 -18.12 18.91 13.01
CA PRO A 285 -19.52 19.06 12.55
C PRO A 285 -20.57 18.90 13.66
N SER A 286 -20.22 18.28 14.79
CA SER A 286 -21.12 18.11 15.94
C SER A 286 -21.03 19.24 16.98
N GLY A 287 -20.14 20.23 16.77
CA GLY A 287 -19.96 21.37 17.67
C GLY A 287 -18.49 21.62 18.03
N VAL A 288 -18.27 22.64 18.87
CA VAL A 288 -16.92 23.05 19.30
C VAL A 288 -16.58 22.44 20.65
N LEU A 289 -15.56 21.58 20.66
CA LEU A 289 -14.98 20.98 21.86
C LEU A 289 -13.76 21.79 22.31
N ARG A 290 -13.56 21.90 23.61
CA ARG A 290 -12.39 22.54 24.23
C ARG A 290 -11.89 21.65 25.35
N GLY A 291 -10.58 21.54 25.51
CA GLY A 291 -10.00 20.71 26.54
C GLY A 291 -8.51 20.94 26.69
N SER A 292 -7.86 20.03 27.42
CA SER A 292 -6.41 20.01 27.60
C SER A 292 -5.78 18.83 26.86
N TRP A 293 -4.50 18.94 26.58
CA TRP A 293 -3.70 17.84 26.07
C TRP A 293 -2.51 17.57 26.99
N ARG A 294 -1.98 16.34 26.90
CA ARG A 294 -0.71 15.94 27.53
C ARG A 294 0.23 15.36 26.48
N SER A 295 1.52 15.28 26.80
CA SER A 295 2.45 14.51 25.95
C SER A 295 2.03 13.04 25.90
N ALA A 296 2.13 12.45 24.72
CA ALA A 296 1.94 11.01 24.54
C ALA A 296 3.13 10.25 25.14
N THR A 297 2.84 9.15 25.81
CA THR A 297 3.87 8.22 26.29
C THR A 297 4.45 7.43 25.13
N GLN A 298 5.66 6.88 25.33
CA GLN A 298 6.29 6.02 24.33
C GLN A 298 5.42 4.80 23.98
N ALA A 299 4.72 4.22 24.97
CA ALA A 299 3.81 3.09 24.75
C ALA A 299 2.63 3.48 23.84
N GLU A 300 2.07 4.68 24.02
CA GLU A 300 0.98 5.19 23.17
C GLU A 300 1.43 5.48 21.74
N MET A 301 2.69 5.91 21.56
CA MET A 301 3.30 6.15 20.24
C MET A 301 3.73 4.86 19.55
N ALA A 302 4.13 3.81 20.29
CA ALA A 302 4.64 2.55 19.72
C ALA A 302 3.65 1.84 18.78
N ALA A 303 2.35 2.10 18.94
CA ALA A 303 1.28 1.56 18.10
C ALA A 303 1.05 2.34 16.79
N SER A 304 1.70 3.49 16.60
CA SER A 304 1.50 4.37 15.43
C SER A 304 2.41 4.07 14.23
N ASP A 305 3.37 3.14 14.40
CA ASP A 305 4.49 2.90 13.46
C ASP A 305 5.28 4.16 13.07
N LYS A 306 5.09 5.25 13.82
CA LYS A 306 5.78 6.53 13.67
C LYS A 306 6.61 6.83 14.90
N GLY A 307 7.81 7.31 14.62
CA GLY A 307 8.72 7.88 15.57
C GLY A 307 8.31 9.28 16.02
N GLY A 308 8.99 9.77 17.05
CA GLY A 308 8.87 11.13 17.52
C GLY A 308 7.85 11.29 18.63
N GLU A 309 7.50 12.54 18.89
CA GLU A 309 6.60 12.95 19.96
C GLU A 309 5.17 13.10 19.44
N GLY A 310 4.21 12.81 20.31
CA GLY A 310 2.79 13.00 20.07
C GLY A 310 2.13 13.72 21.23
N VAL A 311 0.87 14.11 21.04
CA VAL A 311 0.02 14.60 22.14
C VAL A 311 -1.25 13.77 22.25
N VAL A 312 -1.74 13.63 23.46
CA VAL A 312 -3.06 13.04 23.74
C VAL A 312 -4.02 14.15 24.12
N LEU A 313 -5.06 14.34 23.32
CA LEU A 313 -6.19 15.22 23.62
C LEU A 313 -7.08 14.51 24.65
N ASN A 314 -7.20 15.07 25.85
CA ASN A 314 -7.94 14.45 26.93
C ASN A 314 -9.44 14.68 26.75
N ARG A 315 -10.25 13.62 26.83
CA ARG A 315 -11.73 13.68 26.77
C ARG A 315 -12.26 14.49 25.58
N ALA A 316 -11.73 14.23 24.39
CA ALA A 316 -12.09 14.92 23.16
C ALA A 316 -13.40 14.38 22.56
N LYS A 317 -13.42 14.02 21.27
CA LYS A 317 -14.65 13.53 20.60
C LYS A 317 -15.20 12.31 21.33
N SER A 318 -16.52 12.35 21.60
CA SER A 318 -17.25 11.31 22.34
C SER A 318 -16.73 11.06 23.76
N GLY A 319 -15.99 12.00 24.36
CA GLY A 319 -15.38 11.84 25.68
C GLY A 319 -14.17 10.90 25.71
N ALA A 320 -13.73 10.38 24.57
CA ALA A 320 -12.54 9.53 24.46
C ALA A 320 -11.25 10.35 24.38
N ASP A 321 -10.12 9.72 24.71
CA ASP A 321 -8.79 10.30 24.50
C ASP A 321 -8.34 10.06 23.05
N TRP A 322 -7.69 11.06 22.44
CA TRP A 322 -7.25 11.00 21.05
C TRP A 322 -5.75 11.27 20.94
N LEU A 323 -5.01 10.37 20.28
CA LEU A 323 -3.61 10.57 19.96
C LEU A 323 -3.47 11.41 18.68
N VAL A 324 -2.68 12.47 18.74
CA VAL A 324 -2.25 13.28 17.61
C VAL A 324 -0.75 13.16 17.44
N TYR A 325 -0.31 12.88 16.21
CA TYR A 325 1.11 12.80 15.87
C TYR A 325 1.34 13.20 14.41
N LYS A 326 2.56 13.62 14.10
CA LYS A 326 2.95 13.98 12.73
C LYS A 326 2.98 12.75 11.85
N ARG A 327 2.43 12.89 10.66
CA ARG A 327 2.49 11.87 9.62
C ARG A 327 2.65 12.54 8.27
N ALA A 328 3.87 12.54 7.77
CA ALA A 328 4.24 13.23 6.55
C ALA A 328 3.39 12.83 5.33
N GLU A 329 2.94 11.57 5.24
CA GLU A 329 2.12 11.13 4.11
C GLU A 329 0.70 11.69 4.11
N GLU A 330 0.27 12.34 5.20
CA GLU A 330 -1.10 12.83 5.37
C GLU A 330 -1.31 14.29 4.98
N GLY A 331 -0.26 14.96 4.50
CA GLY A 331 -0.39 16.32 4.00
C GLY A 331 0.59 16.61 2.86
N PRO A 332 0.30 17.62 2.04
CA PRO A 332 1.26 18.12 1.08
C PRO A 332 2.57 18.49 1.79
N GLU A 333 3.69 18.21 1.14
CA GLU A 333 5.03 18.57 1.60
C GLU A 333 5.45 17.94 2.95
N GLY A 334 4.80 16.87 3.39
CA GLY A 334 5.16 16.21 4.65
C GLY A 334 4.60 16.90 5.89
N THR A 335 3.61 17.79 5.71
CA THR A 335 3.14 18.64 6.81
C THR A 335 2.00 18.05 7.63
N GLY A 336 1.42 16.92 7.22
CA GLY A 336 0.20 16.37 7.82
C GLY A 336 0.35 15.81 9.25
N ILE A 337 -0.79 15.72 9.95
CA ILE A 337 -0.95 15.00 11.22
C ILE A 337 -1.96 13.86 11.04
N MET A 338 -1.84 12.85 11.89
CA MET A 338 -2.84 11.83 12.10
C MET A 338 -3.45 12.03 13.49
N VAL A 339 -4.77 11.93 13.56
CA VAL A 339 -5.57 12.03 14.79
C VAL A 339 -6.36 10.74 14.92
N THR A 340 -6.14 9.98 16.00
CA THR A 340 -6.77 8.67 16.18
C THR A 340 -7.27 8.45 17.60
N ASP A 341 -8.41 7.79 17.73
CA ASP A 341 -8.97 7.37 19.00
C ASP A 341 -7.95 6.46 19.71
N LEU A 342 -7.55 6.81 20.93
CA LEU A 342 -6.43 6.16 21.62
C LEU A 342 -6.74 4.70 21.97
N ALA A 343 -7.99 4.41 22.34
CA ALA A 343 -8.42 3.09 22.81
C ALA A 343 -8.58 2.08 21.66
N THR A 344 -9.21 2.51 20.57
CA THR A 344 -9.60 1.61 19.47
C THR A 344 -8.69 1.70 18.26
N ARG A 345 -8.05 2.85 18.02
CA ARG A 345 -7.20 3.13 16.83
C ARG A 345 -7.91 2.96 15.47
N ASN A 346 -9.21 2.70 15.50
CA ASN A 346 -10.03 2.41 14.33
C ASN A 346 -10.56 3.70 13.69
N MET A 347 -10.86 4.71 14.52
CA MET A 347 -11.23 6.03 14.03
C MET A 347 -9.98 6.85 13.74
N ARG A 348 -9.92 7.39 12.52
CA ARG A 348 -8.77 8.12 12.00
C ARG A 348 -9.23 9.38 11.28
N GLU A 349 -8.59 10.49 11.61
CA GLU A 349 -8.72 11.76 10.90
C GLU A 349 -7.34 12.22 10.49
N ARG A 350 -7.24 12.82 9.31
CA ARG A 350 -6.01 13.44 8.81
C ARG A 350 -6.13 14.93 8.96
N GLY A 351 -5.06 15.57 9.40
CA GLY A 351 -4.98 17.02 9.48
C GLY A 351 -3.93 17.59 8.55
N THR A 352 -4.27 18.66 7.84
CA THR A 352 -3.32 19.49 7.08
C THR A 352 -3.37 20.92 7.61
N ARG A 353 -2.33 21.71 7.39
CA ARG A 353 -2.35 23.14 7.70
C ARG A 353 -3.06 23.96 6.64
#